data_AF-A0A2S2CQL3-F1
#
_entry.id   AF-A0A2S2CQL3-F1
#
_cell.length_a   1.000
_cell.length_b   1.000
_cell.length_c   1.000
_cell.angle_alpha   90.00
_cell.angle_beta   90.00
_cell.angle_gamma   90.00
#
_symmetry.space_group_name_H-M   'P 1'
#
loop_
_entity.id
_entity.type
_entity.pdbx_description
1 polymer ?
#
loop_
_entity_poly.entity_id
_entity_poly.type
_entity_poly.pdbx_seq_one_letter_code
_entity_poly.pdbx_strand_id
1 'polypeptide(L)'
;MTFRSALAALLLLAGPAFADQPVKTADEIKALVAERYGVEVLRVVETAPEDGPAAYRVTVMLPGQAGNAAFLVSTLLVDAATGGLLSAFRHEAAGYSLSDAPQLDPNRSTGNPAAARGHVWR
;
A
#
# COMPACT_ATOMS: atom_id res chain seq x y z
N MET A 1 9.50 -70.48 -1.10
CA MET A 1 10.20 -69.61 -0.12
C MET A 1 11.05 -68.66 -0.97
N THR A 2 10.90 -67.35 -1.03
CA THR A 2 10.39 -66.34 -0.07
C THR A 2 10.17 -65.04 -0.85
N PHE A 3 9.01 -64.40 -0.63
CA PHE A 3 8.67 -63.04 -1.08
C PHE A 3 9.58 -62.01 -0.40
N ARG A 4 10.06 -61.00 -1.13
CA ARG A 4 10.41 -59.69 -0.55
C ARG A 4 10.08 -58.55 -1.52
N SER A 5 8.83 -58.09 -1.39
CA SER A 5 8.38 -56.77 -1.81
C SER A 5 9.20 -55.71 -1.06
N ALA A 6 9.72 -54.71 -1.79
CA ALA A 6 10.25 -53.49 -1.19
C ALA A 6 9.38 -52.32 -1.66
N LEU A 7 8.68 -51.75 -0.69
CA LEU A 7 7.72 -50.66 -0.76
C LEU A 7 8.41 -49.40 -1.29
N ALA A 8 8.01 -48.92 -2.48
CA ALA A 8 8.46 -47.63 -3.01
C ALA A 8 7.75 -46.50 -2.23
N ALA A 9 8.52 -45.77 -1.43
CA ALA A 9 8.06 -44.59 -0.72
C ALA A 9 7.81 -43.44 -1.71
N LEU A 10 6.54 -43.12 -1.94
CA LEU A 10 6.12 -41.98 -2.73
C LEU A 10 6.30 -40.72 -1.86
N LEU A 11 7.37 -39.95 -2.09
CA LEU A 11 7.54 -38.62 -1.51
C LEU A 11 6.44 -37.70 -2.07
N LEU A 12 5.48 -37.34 -1.22
CA LEU A 12 4.54 -36.25 -1.45
C LEU A 12 5.32 -34.91 -1.45
N LEU A 13 5.51 -34.34 -2.63
CA LEU A 13 5.90 -32.94 -2.82
C LEU A 13 4.74 -32.06 -2.34
N ALA A 14 4.74 -31.72 -1.05
CA ALA A 14 3.92 -30.63 -0.53
C ALA A 14 4.56 -29.30 -0.97
N GLY A 15 4.20 -28.84 -2.17
CA GLY A 15 4.52 -27.47 -2.59
C GLY A 15 3.82 -26.47 -1.66
N PRO A 16 4.44 -25.30 -1.37
CA PRO A 16 3.77 -24.27 -0.60
C PRO A 16 2.57 -23.77 -1.44
N ALA A 17 1.37 -24.15 -1.01
CA ALA A 17 0.18 -23.45 -1.44
C ALA A 17 0.29 -22.03 -0.88
N PHE A 18 0.66 -21.07 -1.74
CA PHE A 18 0.39 -19.67 -1.47
C PHE A 18 -1.13 -19.56 -1.44
N ALA A 19 -1.71 -19.71 -0.25
CA ALA A 19 -3.13 -19.47 -0.04
C ALA A 19 -3.39 -18.02 -0.39
N ASP A 20 -4.20 -17.81 -1.42
CA ASP A 20 -4.71 -16.50 -1.79
C ASP A 20 -5.49 -15.99 -0.58
N GLN A 21 -4.93 -15.01 0.15
CA GLN A 21 -5.60 -14.47 1.32
C GLN A 21 -6.84 -13.70 0.85
N PRO A 22 -8.00 -13.87 1.50
CA PRO A 22 -9.20 -13.18 1.10
C PRO A 22 -8.98 -11.66 1.17
N VAL A 23 -9.44 -10.96 0.14
CA VAL A 23 -9.44 -9.50 0.08
C VAL A 23 -10.27 -8.96 1.23
N LYS A 24 -9.67 -8.08 2.03
CA LYS A 24 -10.36 -7.39 3.13
C LYS A 24 -11.18 -6.23 2.60
N THR A 25 -12.25 -5.91 3.30
CA THR A 25 -13.11 -4.76 3.02
C THR A 25 -12.40 -3.43 3.31
N ALA A 26 -12.94 -2.34 2.75
CA ALA A 26 -12.41 -0.99 2.98
C ALA A 26 -12.39 -0.60 4.47
N ASP A 27 -13.38 -1.04 5.27
CA ASP A 27 -13.45 -0.74 6.71
C ASP A 27 -12.41 -1.53 7.52
N GLU A 28 -12.17 -2.79 7.16
CA GLU A 28 -11.10 -3.59 7.77
C GLU A 28 -9.72 -3.01 7.44
N ILE A 29 -9.51 -2.57 6.19
CA ILE A 29 -8.27 -1.91 5.78
C ILE A 29 -8.11 -0.57 6.51
N LYS A 30 -9.19 0.22 6.65
CA LYS A 30 -9.17 1.47 7.42
C LYS A 30 -8.69 1.24 8.84
N ALA A 31 -9.30 0.28 9.55
CA ALA A 31 -8.94 -0.04 10.94
C ALA A 31 -7.48 -0.51 11.04
N LEU A 32 -7.08 -1.43 10.15
CA LEU A 32 -5.75 -2.01 10.15
C LEU A 32 -4.67 -0.96 9.86
N VAL A 33 -4.89 -0.07 8.88
CA VAL A 33 -3.96 1.02 8.53
C VAL A 33 -3.85 2.01 9.68
N ALA A 34 -4.98 2.42 10.26
CA ALA A 34 -4.98 3.37 11.38
C ALA A 34 -4.19 2.83 12.58
N GLU A 35 -4.44 1.58 12.95
CA GLU A 35 -3.75 0.90 14.07
C GLU A 35 -2.27 0.69 13.78
N ARG A 36 -1.94 0.11 12.62
CA ARG A 36 -0.57 -0.28 12.28
C ARG A 36 0.37 0.92 12.14
N TYR A 37 -0.11 2.03 11.58
CA TYR A 37 0.73 3.18 11.25
C TYR A 37 0.50 4.38 12.17
N GLY A 38 -0.44 4.31 13.13
CA GLY A 38 -0.72 5.40 14.06
C GLY A 38 -1.20 6.67 13.36
N VAL A 39 -2.02 6.51 12.31
CA VAL A 39 -2.51 7.59 11.45
C VAL A 39 -4.04 7.70 11.51
N GLU A 40 -4.56 8.88 11.21
CA GLU A 40 -5.98 9.05 10.96
C GLU A 40 -6.29 8.77 9.48
N VAL A 41 -7.19 7.84 9.19
CA VAL A 41 -7.59 7.53 7.82
C VAL A 41 -8.76 8.42 7.39
N LEU A 42 -8.51 9.28 6.41
CA LEU A 42 -9.48 10.25 5.89
C LEU A 42 -10.32 9.69 4.74
N ARG A 43 -9.73 8.82 3.92
CA ARG A 43 -10.40 8.24 2.74
C ARG A 43 -9.78 6.90 2.36
N VAL A 44 -10.62 5.97 1.91
CA VAL A 44 -10.23 4.70 1.30
C VAL A 44 -10.91 4.60 -0.06
N VAL A 45 -10.14 4.33 -1.12
CA VAL A 45 -10.65 4.14 -2.48
C VAL A 45 -10.08 2.84 -3.03
N GLU A 46 -10.94 1.97 -3.56
CA GLU A 46 -10.52 0.76 -4.26
C GLU A 46 -9.68 1.11 -5.49
N THR A 47 -8.60 0.38 -5.69
CA THR A 47 -7.74 0.57 -6.86
C THR A 47 -7.15 -0.78 -7.27
N ALA A 48 -7.29 -1.13 -8.55
CA ALA A 48 -6.61 -2.27 -9.13
C ALA A 48 -5.51 -1.70 -10.04
N PRO A 49 -4.22 -1.89 -9.71
CA PRO A 49 -3.15 -1.60 -10.65
C PRO A 49 -3.32 -2.49 -11.89
N GLU A 50 -2.98 -2.01 -13.09
CA GLU A 50 -3.28 -2.71 -14.36
C GLU A 50 -2.84 -4.19 -14.39
N ASP A 51 -1.74 -4.54 -13.69
CA ASP A 51 -1.23 -5.91 -13.53
C ASP A 51 -0.89 -6.26 -12.06
N GLY A 52 -1.57 -5.63 -11.09
CA GLY A 52 -1.24 -5.75 -9.66
C GLY A 52 -2.27 -6.48 -8.81
N PRO A 53 -1.91 -6.89 -7.58
CA PRO A 53 -2.88 -7.40 -6.61
C PRO A 53 -3.91 -6.31 -6.30
N ALA A 54 -5.11 -6.75 -5.88
CA ALA A 54 -6.15 -5.84 -5.42
C ALA A 54 -5.59 -4.92 -4.33
N ALA A 55 -5.83 -3.62 -4.45
CA ALA A 55 -5.25 -2.62 -3.59
C ALA A 55 -6.26 -1.53 -3.20
N TYR A 56 -5.88 -0.76 -2.19
CA TYR A 56 -6.58 0.43 -1.75
C TYR A 56 -5.65 1.64 -1.82
N ARG A 57 -6.18 2.74 -2.33
CA ARG A 57 -5.58 4.07 -2.17
C ARG A 57 -6.13 4.68 -0.89
N VAL A 58 -5.29 4.80 0.12
CA VAL A 58 -5.68 5.26 1.46
C VAL A 58 -5.10 6.64 1.73
N THR A 59 -5.95 7.64 1.88
CA THR A 59 -5.54 8.99 2.30
C THR A 59 -5.49 9.02 3.82
N VAL A 60 -4.31 9.35 4.36
CA VAL A 60 -4.06 9.38 5.79
C VAL A 60 -3.55 10.75 6.23
N MET A 61 -3.82 11.09 7.48
CA MET A 61 -3.26 12.25 8.15
C MET A 61 -2.43 11.78 9.34
N LEU A 62 -1.20 12.29 9.43
CA LEU A 62 -0.42 12.12 10.65
C LEU A 62 -1.10 12.93 11.76
N PRO A 63 -1.39 12.35 12.93
CA PRO A 63 -2.01 13.09 14.03
C PRO A 63 -1.10 14.25 14.46
N GLY A 64 -1.71 15.26 15.07
CA GLY A 64 -0.99 16.41 15.61
C GLY A 64 0.00 15.97 16.69
N GLN A 65 1.27 15.92 16.34
CA GLN A 65 2.38 15.66 17.26
C GLN A 65 3.41 16.78 17.16
N ALA A 66 4.31 16.89 18.14
CA ALA A 66 5.40 17.85 18.06
C ALA A 66 6.35 17.46 16.90
N GLY A 67 6.39 18.29 15.86
CA GLY A 67 7.28 18.09 14.72
C GLY A 67 6.77 18.75 13.44
N ASN A 68 7.65 18.83 12.44
CA ASN A 68 7.36 19.50 11.15
C ASN A 68 6.35 18.73 10.27
N ALA A 69 6.04 17.49 10.62
CA ALA A 69 5.11 16.63 9.88
C ALA A 69 3.71 16.55 10.53
N ALA A 70 3.45 17.33 11.58
CA ALA A 70 2.14 17.38 12.22
C ALA A 70 1.05 17.69 11.19
N PHE A 71 -0.04 16.91 11.20
CA PHE A 71 -1.16 17.06 10.26
C PHE A 71 -0.78 16.88 8.78
N LEU A 72 0.37 16.27 8.49
CA LEU A 72 0.74 15.93 7.13
C LEU A 72 -0.28 14.94 6.55
N VAL A 73 -0.85 15.29 5.40
CA VAL A 73 -1.74 14.41 4.64
C VAL A 73 -0.94 13.72 3.55
N SER A 74 -1.01 12.41 3.49
CA SER A 74 -0.35 11.59 2.46
C SER A 74 -1.30 10.53 1.91
N THR A 75 -0.98 10.01 0.73
CA THR A 75 -1.73 8.90 0.14
C THR A 75 -0.83 7.67 0.06
N LEU A 76 -1.33 6.57 0.61
CA LEU A 76 -0.66 5.28 0.67
C LEU A 76 -1.34 4.32 -0.30
N LEU A 77 -0.54 3.48 -0.97
CA LEU A 77 -1.05 2.34 -1.71
C LEU A 77 -0.94 1.11 -0.81
N VAL A 78 -2.06 0.44 -0.55
CA VAL A 78 -2.18 -0.62 0.46
C VAL A 78 -2.68 -1.90 -0.20
N ASP A 79 -2.00 -3.01 0.05
CA ASP A 79 -2.41 -4.33 -0.38
C ASP A 79 -3.72 -4.76 0.32
N ALA A 80 -4.71 -5.18 -0.47
CA ALA A 80 -6.05 -5.42 0.05
C ALA A 80 -6.18 -6.72 0.86
N ALA A 81 -5.26 -7.67 0.73
CA ALA A 81 -5.26 -8.90 1.54
C ALA A 81 -4.61 -8.67 2.92
N THR A 82 -3.47 -7.99 2.92
CA THR A 82 -2.59 -7.91 4.10
C THR A 82 -2.68 -6.58 4.85
N GLY A 83 -3.15 -5.51 4.19
CA GLY A 83 -3.06 -4.15 4.70
C GLY A 83 -1.63 -3.60 4.73
N GLY A 84 -0.69 -4.24 4.01
CA GLY A 84 0.70 -3.79 3.89
C GLY A 84 0.85 -2.67 2.86
N LEU A 85 1.90 -1.85 3.00
CA LEU A 85 2.22 -0.83 1.99
C LEU A 85 2.77 -1.50 0.74
N LEU A 86 2.19 -1.14 -0.41
CA LEU A 86 2.76 -1.41 -1.71
C LEU A 86 3.79 -0.33 -2.04
N SER A 87 4.92 -0.74 -2.60
CA SER A 87 5.99 0.19 -3.00
C SER A 87 5.45 1.21 -4.01
N ALA A 88 5.77 2.48 -3.78
CA ALA A 88 5.50 3.55 -4.75
C ALA A 88 6.36 3.43 -6.01
N PHE A 89 7.43 2.63 -5.97
CA PHE A 89 8.35 2.40 -7.08
C PHE A 89 8.33 0.93 -7.48
N ARG A 90 8.18 0.64 -8.76
CA ARG A 90 8.48 -0.67 -9.34
C ARG A 90 9.82 -0.59 -10.03
N HIS A 91 10.66 -1.58 -9.78
CA HIS A 91 11.93 -1.74 -10.46
C HIS A 91 11.68 -2.56 -11.72
N GLU A 92 12.01 -2.00 -12.87
CA GLU A 92 11.94 -2.64 -14.18
C GLU A 92 13.31 -2.71 -14.84
N ALA A 93 13.45 -3.58 -15.84
CA ALA A 93 14.73 -3.77 -16.54
C ALA A 93 15.29 -2.47 -17.17
N ALA A 94 14.42 -1.51 -17.48
CA ALA A 94 14.77 -0.22 -18.07
C ALA A 94 14.85 0.95 -17.06
N GLY A 95 14.60 0.72 -15.76
CA GLY A 95 14.62 1.77 -14.73
C GLY A 95 13.51 1.62 -13.69
N TYR A 96 13.00 2.74 -13.17
CA TYR A 96 11.91 2.74 -12.18
C TYR A 96 10.63 3.27 -12.80
N SER A 97 9.51 2.58 -12.57
CA SER A 97 8.17 3.09 -12.82
C SER A 97 7.51 3.48 -11.48
N LEU A 98 6.69 4.53 -11.50
CA LEU A 98 5.90 4.93 -10.34
C LEU A 98 4.62 4.10 -10.31
N SER A 99 4.27 3.55 -9.15
CA SER A 99 2.92 3.08 -8.90
C SER A 99 1.95 4.26 -8.99
N ASP A 100 0.71 4.05 -9.44
CA ASP A 100 -0.32 5.10 -9.68
C ASP A 100 -0.70 5.97 -8.46
N ALA A 101 0.03 5.89 -7.35
CA ALA A 101 -0.09 6.80 -6.22
C ALA A 101 -0.14 8.25 -6.73
N PRO A 102 -1.06 9.07 -6.21
CA PRO A 102 -1.29 10.39 -6.77
C PRO A 102 -0.01 11.22 -6.65
N GLN A 103 0.44 11.78 -7.76
CA GLN A 103 1.57 12.69 -7.79
C GLN A 103 1.27 13.88 -6.86
N LEU A 104 2.08 14.05 -5.83
CA LEU A 104 2.02 15.22 -4.96
C LEU A 104 2.51 16.41 -5.80
N ASP A 105 1.59 17.18 -6.37
CA ASP A 105 1.90 18.46 -6.98
C ASP A 105 1.85 19.55 -5.89
N PRO A 106 2.99 20.01 -5.36
CA PRO A 106 3.01 21.07 -4.34
C PRO A 106 2.46 22.41 -4.88
N ASN A 107 2.34 22.57 -6.19
CA ASN A 107 1.86 23.78 -6.86
C ASN A 107 0.42 23.66 -7.40
N ARG A 108 -0.36 22.65 -6.97
CA ARG A 108 -1.78 22.53 -7.37
C ARG A 108 -2.66 23.72 -6.94
N SER A 109 -2.08 24.67 -6.21
CA SER A 109 -2.60 26.00 -5.90
C SER A 109 -2.49 26.99 -7.09
N THR A 110 -2.58 26.55 -8.35
CA THR A 110 -2.49 27.40 -9.56
C THR A 110 -3.58 28.47 -9.69
N GLY A 111 -4.49 28.59 -8.72
CA GLY A 111 -5.50 29.64 -8.64
C GLY A 111 -5.52 30.45 -7.35
N ASN A 112 -4.56 30.29 -6.43
CA ASN A 112 -4.56 31.07 -5.19
C ASN A 112 -3.78 32.40 -5.37
N PRO A 113 -4.45 33.56 -5.42
CA PRO A 113 -3.78 34.85 -5.54
C PRO A 113 -2.96 35.21 -4.28
N ALA A 114 -3.07 34.46 -3.18
CA ALA A 114 -2.18 34.61 -2.03
C ALA A 114 -0.79 34.02 -2.30
N ALA A 115 -0.71 32.84 -2.93
CA ALA A 115 0.56 32.18 -3.25
C ALA A 115 1.41 32.98 -4.26
N ALA A 116 0.77 33.71 -5.18
CA ALA A 116 1.43 34.57 -6.16
C ALA A 116 2.03 35.86 -5.55
N ARG A 117 1.64 36.23 -4.32
CA ARG A 117 1.96 37.54 -3.72
C ARG A 117 3.20 37.55 -2.82
N GLY A 118 4.10 36.57 -2.96
CA GLY A 118 5.43 36.57 -2.34
C GLY A 118 5.39 36.92 -0.84
N HIS A 119 5.13 35.94 0.02
CA HIS A 119 5.07 36.19 1.45
C HIS A 119 6.44 36.58 2.01
N VAL A 120 6.57 37.82 2.50
CA VAL A 120 7.67 38.22 3.38
C VAL A 120 7.33 37.71 4.77
N TRP A 121 8.02 36.66 5.22
CA TRP A 121 7.98 36.24 6.61
C TRP A 121 8.71 37.31 7.43
N ARG A 122 8.00 37.90 8.39
CA ARG A 122 8.57 38.81 9.40
C ARG A 122 8.52 38.14 10.76
#